data_AF-A0A2V9PYH4-F1
#
_entry.id   AF-A0A2V9PYH4-F1
#
_cell.length_a   1.000
_cell.length_b   1.000
_cell.length_c   1.000
_cell.angle_alpha   90.00
_cell.angle_beta   90.00
_cell.angle_gamma   90.00
#
_symmetry.space_group_name_H-M   'P 1'
#
loop_
_entity.id
_entity.type
_entity.pdbx_description
1 polymer ?
#
loop_
_entity_poly.entity_id
_entity_poly.type
_entity_poly.pdbx_seq_one_letter_code
_entity_poly.pdbx_strand_id
1 'polypeptide(L)'
;MGSILLLQPENSTGKVAAFLAERGAEGIIGVSIEVASLQTARSLLEANTKRQFEPYAGPYGHSILIPPEFTHGIWIEFFQK
;
A
#
# COMPACT_ATOMS: atom_id res chain seq x y z
N MET A 1 10.17 11.69 11.31
CA MET A 1 9.87 12.64 10.22
C MET A 1 9.01 11.92 9.20
N GLY A 2 8.01 12.61 8.63
CA GLY A 2 7.24 12.10 7.50
C GLY A 2 7.88 12.49 6.17
N SER A 3 7.50 11.79 5.10
CA SER A 3 7.93 12.03 3.73
C SER A 3 6.72 11.99 2.79
N ILE A 4 6.83 12.66 1.64
CA ILE A 4 5.89 12.54 0.53
C ILE A 4 6.61 11.78 -0.58
N LEU A 5 6.01 10.68 -1.04
CA LEU A 5 6.50 9.91 -2.17
C LEU A 5 5.75 10.31 -3.43
N LEU A 6 6.47 10.78 -4.44
CA LEU A 6 5.92 11.03 -5.76
C LEU A 6 6.07 9.76 -6.60
N LEU A 7 4.97 9.29 -7.17
CA LEU A 7 4.92 8.08 -7.98
C LEU A 7 4.57 8.45 -9.41
N GLN A 8 5.31 7.88 -10.37
CA GLN A 8 4.96 7.89 -11.78
C GLN A 8 4.81 6.45 -12.27
N PRO A 9 3.87 6.17 -13.18
CA PRO A 9 3.77 4.86 -13.78
C PRO A 9 4.96 4.61 -14.72
N GLU A 10 5.62 3.47 -14.57
CA GLU A 10 6.67 3.05 -15.52
C GLU A 10 6.08 2.57 -16.86
N ASN A 11 4.86 2.04 -16.82
CA ASN A 11 4.10 1.57 -17.97
C ASN A 11 2.59 1.72 -17.73
N SER A 12 1.79 1.43 -18.76
CA SER A 12 0.33 1.59 -18.74
C SER A 12 -0.45 0.52 -17.95
N THR A 13 0.23 -0.46 -17.33
CA THR A 13 -0.43 -1.62 -16.69
C THR A 13 -0.25 -1.70 -15.16
N GLY A 14 0.43 -0.72 -14.55
CA GLY A 14 0.67 -0.69 -13.10
C GLY A 14 -0.46 -0.06 -12.27
N LYS A 15 -0.42 -0.27 -10.94
CA LYS A 15 -1.39 0.32 -9.98
C LYS A 15 -1.48 1.85 -10.08
N VAL A 16 -0.35 2.51 -10.28
CA VAL A 16 -0.29 3.97 -10.47
C VAL A 16 -0.98 4.38 -11.77
N ALA A 17 -0.78 3.63 -12.86
CA ALA A 17 -1.44 3.89 -14.14
C ALA A 17 -2.96 3.69 -14.02
N ALA A 18 -3.40 2.62 -13.35
CA ALA A 18 -4.81 2.36 -13.08
C ALA A 18 -5.47 3.47 -12.26
N PHE A 19 -4.80 3.93 -11.18
CA PHE A 19 -5.28 5.04 -10.36
C PHE A 19 -5.46 6.34 -11.15
N LEU A 20 -4.47 6.70 -11.99
CA LEU A 20 -4.55 7.90 -12.83
C LEU A 20 -5.66 7.78 -13.87
N ALA A 21 -5.85 6.59 -14.46
CA ALA A 21 -6.92 6.35 -15.43
C ALA A 21 -8.32 6.43 -14.81
N GLU A 22 -8.50 5.91 -13.59
CA GLU A 22 -9.77 5.99 -12.85
C GLU A 22 -10.09 7.41 -12.42
N ARG A 23 -9.10 8.15 -11.92
CA ARG A 23 -9.28 9.50 -11.36
C ARG A 23 -9.29 10.61 -12.42
N GLY A 24 -8.56 10.44 -13.52
CA GLY A 24 -8.40 11.44 -14.58
C GLY A 24 -7.44 12.60 -14.24
N ALA A 25 -6.78 12.57 -13.08
CA ALA A 25 -5.82 13.60 -12.63
C ALA A 25 -4.89 13.04 -11.53
N GLU A 26 -3.86 13.82 -11.14
CA GLU A 26 -2.99 13.49 -10.01
C GLU A 26 -3.74 13.46 -8.67
N GLY A 27 -3.14 12.82 -7.66
CA GLY A 27 -3.71 12.81 -6.31
C GLY A 27 -2.99 11.89 -5.34
N ILE A 28 -3.52 11.84 -4.11
CA ILE A 28 -3.06 10.93 -3.06
C ILE A 28 -3.63 9.55 -3.34
N ILE A 29 -2.76 8.58 -3.61
CA ILE A 29 -3.11 7.17 -3.84
C ILE A 29 -3.18 6.35 -2.55
N GLY A 30 -2.39 6.73 -1.54
CA GLY A 30 -2.27 5.97 -0.31
C GLY A 30 -1.26 6.53 0.68
N VAL A 31 -1.01 5.77 1.75
CA VAL A 31 -0.07 6.12 2.83
C VAL A 31 0.79 4.91 3.21
N SER A 32 2.02 5.17 3.65
CA SER A 32 2.92 4.17 4.25
C SER A 32 3.07 4.43 5.74
N ILE A 33 2.88 3.40 6.56
CA ILE A 33 2.92 3.48 8.02
C ILE A 33 3.92 2.45 8.55
N GLU A 34 4.88 2.92 9.35
CA GLU A 34 5.85 2.05 10.02
C GLU A 34 5.15 1.29 11.15
N VAL A 35 5.35 -0.02 11.21
CA VAL A 35 4.79 -0.89 12.26
C VAL A 35 5.91 -1.58 13.03
N ALA A 36 5.70 -1.80 14.33
CA ALA A 36 6.68 -2.44 15.19
C ALA A 36 6.90 -3.93 14.85
N SER A 37 5.86 -4.61 14.35
CA SER A 37 5.91 -6.00 13.90
C SER A 37 5.01 -6.19 12.68
N LEU A 38 5.62 -6.30 11.50
CA LEU A 38 4.91 -6.55 10.25
C LEU A 38 4.19 -7.90 10.30
N GLN A 39 4.82 -8.91 10.90
CA GLN A 39 4.23 -10.23 11.05
C GLN A 39 2.95 -10.18 11.88
N THR A 40 2.96 -9.48 13.01
CA THR A 40 1.76 -9.33 13.87
C THR A 40 0.66 -8.55 13.16
N ALA A 41 1.01 -7.44 12.49
CA ALA A 41 0.06 -6.66 11.71
C ALA A 41 -0.59 -7.49 10.59
N ARG A 42 0.21 -8.28 9.86
CA ARG A 42 -0.27 -9.19 8.83
C ARG A 42 -1.22 -10.23 9.40
N SER A 43 -0.83 -10.95 10.45
CA SER A 43 -1.68 -11.98 11.05
C SER A 43 -3.03 -11.43 11.51
N LEU A 44 -3.06 -10.21 12.07
CA LEU A 44 -4.31 -9.55 12.45
C LEU A 44 -5.18 -9.24 11.23
N LEU A 45 -4.61 -8.69 10.16
CA LEU A 45 -5.34 -8.40 8.92
C LEU A 45 -5.90 -9.67 8.28
N GLU A 46 -5.09 -10.72 8.14
CA GLU A 46 -5.50 -11.98 7.51
C GLU A 46 -6.64 -12.66 8.28
N ALA A 47 -6.58 -12.63 9.61
CA ALA A 47 -7.64 -13.18 10.47
C ALA A 47 -8.98 -12.43 10.33
N ASN A 48 -8.95 -11.11 10.15
CA ASN A 48 -10.16 -10.28 10.10
C ASN A 48 -10.74 -10.12 8.69
N THR A 49 -9.91 -10.25 7.65
CA THR A 49 -10.33 -10.06 6.26
C THR A 49 -10.53 -11.37 5.50
N LYS A 50 -10.04 -12.51 6.04
CA LYS A 50 -9.99 -13.81 5.36
C LYS A 50 -9.23 -13.77 4.03
N ARG A 51 -8.29 -12.84 3.88
CA ARG A 51 -7.43 -12.67 2.70
C ARG A 51 -5.96 -12.71 3.13
N GLN A 52 -5.11 -13.33 2.33
CA GLN A 52 -3.66 -13.30 2.51
C GLN A 52 -3.06 -12.02 1.93
N PHE A 53 -2.05 -11.48 2.62
CA PHE A 53 -1.32 -10.28 2.20
C PHE A 53 0.15 -10.62 1.96
N GLU A 54 0.53 -10.79 0.70
CA GLU A 54 1.89 -11.18 0.34
C GLU A 54 2.91 -10.08 0.68
N PRO A 55 3.98 -10.41 1.43
CA PRO A 55 5.05 -9.46 1.68
C PRO A 55 5.88 -9.16 0.42
N TYR A 56 6.42 -7.96 0.35
CA TYR A 56 7.31 -7.53 -0.72
C TYR A 56 8.39 -6.56 -0.21
N ALA A 57 9.38 -6.28 -1.06
CA ALA A 57 10.37 -5.24 -0.83
C ALA A 57 9.79 -3.89 -1.26
N GLY A 58 9.31 -3.10 -0.30
CA GLY A 58 8.76 -1.77 -0.53
C GLY A 58 9.83 -0.67 -0.43
N PRO A 59 9.46 0.60 -0.71
CA PRO A 59 10.38 1.73 -0.72
C PRO A 59 11.11 1.98 0.61
N TYR A 60 10.53 1.52 1.72
CA TYR A 60 11.07 1.71 3.08
C TYR A 60 11.49 0.42 3.78
N GLY A 61 11.50 -0.72 3.08
CA GLY A 61 11.88 -2.02 3.63
C GLY A 61 10.81 -3.10 3.43
N HIS A 62 10.80 -4.10 4.33
CA HIS A 62 9.87 -5.21 4.24
C HIS A 62 8.44 -4.72 4.48
N SER A 63 7.55 -4.99 3.53
CA SER A 63 6.24 -4.34 3.46
C SER A 63 5.11 -5.30 3.11
N ILE A 64 3.89 -4.96 3.52
CA ILE A 64 2.64 -5.51 2.99
C ILE A 64 1.75 -4.36 2.53
N LEU A 65 0.93 -4.61 1.50
CA LEU A 65 0.04 -3.62 0.94
C LEU A 65 -1.41 -4.04 1.12
N ILE A 66 -2.17 -3.19 1.80
CA ILE A 66 -3.60 -3.33 1.99
C ILE A 66 -4.30 -2.55 0.87
N PRO A 67 -5.11 -3.23 0.04
CA PRO A 67 -5.78 -2.63 -1.09
C PRO A 67 -7.05 -1.87 -0.68
N PRO A 68 -7.50 -0.90 -1.49
CA PRO A 68 -8.53 0.10 -1.14
C PRO A 68 -9.88 -0.50 -0.73
N GLU A 69 -10.19 -1.72 -1.15
CA GLU A 69 -11.40 -2.45 -0.77
C GLU A 69 -11.48 -2.78 0.73
N PHE A 70 -10.36 -2.74 1.48
CA PHE A 70 -10.34 -2.92 2.93
C PHE A 70 -10.14 -1.62 3.72
N THR A 71 -9.92 -0.50 3.03
CA THR A 71 -9.39 0.74 3.63
C THR A 71 -10.12 1.97 3.12
N HIS A 72 -11.41 1.82 2.78
CA HIS A 72 -12.29 2.91 2.36
C HIS A 72 -11.75 3.72 1.17
N GLY A 73 -11.12 3.07 0.19
CA GLY A 73 -10.73 3.70 -1.07
C GLY A 73 -9.29 4.20 -1.16
N ILE A 74 -8.46 4.03 -0.12
CA ILE A 74 -7.03 4.40 -0.16
C ILE A 74 -6.12 3.19 0.00
N TRP A 75 -4.97 3.17 -0.66
CA TRP A 75 -3.97 2.14 -0.39
C TRP A 75 -3.28 2.41 0.95
N ILE A 76 -3.04 1.37 1.76
CA ILE A 76 -2.23 1.48 2.98
C ILE A 76 -1.08 0.48 2.88
N GLU A 77 0.15 0.96 2.95
CA GLU A 77 1.34 0.13 3.11
C GLU A 77 1.71 0.08 4.60
N PHE A 78 1.87 -1.12 5.16
CA PHE A 78 2.60 -1.29 6.41
C PHE A 78 4.01 -1.74 6.10
N PHE A 79 4.99 -1.12 6.73
CA PHE A 79 6.40 -1.47 6.57
C PHE A 79 7.12 -1.60 7.90
N GLN A 80 8.20 -2.37 7.93
CA GLN A 80 9.11 -2.48 9.07
C GLN A 80 10.55 -2.35 8.59
N LYS A 81 11.33 -1.51 9.28
CA LYS A 81 12.76 -1.30 9.04
C LYS A 81 13.63 -2.33 9.74
#